data_AF-A0A933NDH8-F1
#
_entry.id   AF-A0A933NDH8-F1
#
_cell.length_a   1.000
_cell.length_b   1.000
_cell.length_c   1.000
_cell.angle_alpha   90.00
_cell.angle_beta   90.00
_cell.angle_gamma   90.00
#
_symmetry.space_group_name_H-M   'P 1'
#
loop_
_entity.id
_entity.type
_entity.pdbx_description
1 polymer ?
#
loop_
_entity_poly.entity_id
_entity_poly.type
_entity_poly.pdbx_seq_one_letter_code
_entity_poly.pdbx_strand_id
1 'polypeptide(L)'
;MAFLDTAETCNVCGGDGRISSALGSTKSCPACHGSGRRSEDSGMRDVTKTKPSHFAKPAASGAKPAENARPTAPRTVEGMQLGREVKESKTISDATKNRLTLEIIDYEISHGHCTKTFSKKIRKQLRLTE
;
A
#
# COMPACT_ATOMS: atom_id res chain seq x y z
N MET A 1 13.17 -8.82 -55.29
CA MET A 1 13.73 -7.94 -54.24
C MET A 1 13.09 -8.34 -52.93
N ALA A 2 13.81 -9.05 -52.07
CA ALA A 2 13.30 -9.48 -50.77
C ALA A 2 13.33 -8.28 -49.81
N PHE A 3 12.16 -7.79 -49.42
CA PHE A 3 12.04 -6.86 -48.31
C PHE A 3 12.34 -7.64 -47.03
N LEU A 4 13.55 -7.48 -46.50
CA LEU A 4 13.90 -7.89 -45.15
C LEU A 4 13.07 -7.02 -44.20
N ASP A 5 12.00 -7.59 -43.64
CA ASP A 5 11.27 -7.06 -42.49
C ASP A 5 12.27 -6.96 -41.33
N THR A 6 12.95 -5.81 -41.21
CA THR A 6 13.83 -5.49 -40.06
C THR A 6 12.96 -5.21 -38.86
N ALA A 7 12.21 -6.21 -38.40
CA ALA A 7 11.62 -6.18 -37.08
C ALA A 7 12.78 -6.19 -36.08
N GLU A 8 13.14 -5.00 -35.58
CA GLU A 8 14.22 -4.87 -34.60
C GLU A 8 13.95 -5.83 -33.45
N THR A 9 14.89 -6.73 -33.21
CA THR A 9 14.78 -7.72 -32.13
C THR A 9 14.79 -7.00 -30.78
N CYS A 10 14.07 -7.55 -29.80
CA CYS A 10 14.05 -6.97 -28.47
C CYS A 10 15.44 -7.02 -27.82
N ASN A 11 16.05 -5.86 -27.57
CA ASN A 11 17.39 -5.75 -26.98
C ASN A 11 17.53 -6.36 -25.56
N VAL A 12 16.41 -6.66 -24.90
CA VAL A 12 16.40 -7.22 -23.53
C VAL A 12 16.39 -8.74 -23.53
N CYS A 13 15.76 -9.37 -24.52
CA CYS A 13 15.67 -10.84 -24.60
C CYS A 13 16.27 -11.42 -25.88
N GLY A 14 16.95 -10.61 -26.70
CA GLY A 14 17.61 -11.05 -27.93
C GLY A 14 16.70 -11.55 -29.05
N GLY A 15 15.38 -11.56 -28.86
CA GLY A 15 14.44 -12.16 -29.82
C GLY A 15 13.57 -13.27 -29.22
N ASP A 16 13.97 -13.84 -28.08
CA ASP A 16 13.33 -15.05 -27.54
C ASP A 16 12.00 -14.78 -26.83
N GLY A 17 11.69 -13.52 -26.54
CA GLY A 17 10.48 -13.11 -25.82
C GLY A 17 10.46 -13.55 -24.35
N ARG A 18 11.50 -14.22 -23.85
CA ARG A 18 11.58 -14.76 -22.50
C ARG A 18 12.90 -14.35 -21.83
N ILE A 19 12.87 -14.27 -20.50
CA ILE A 19 14.03 -14.06 -19.65
C ILE A 19 14.15 -15.23 -18.70
N SER A 20 15.31 -15.87 -18.73
CA SER A 20 15.68 -16.96 -17.82
C SER A 20 16.35 -16.38 -16.58
N SER A 21 15.89 -16.78 -15.40
CA SER A 21 16.58 -16.54 -14.14
C SER A 21 17.63 -17.63 -13.91
N ALA A 22 18.73 -17.28 -13.23
CA ALA A 22 19.77 -18.24 -12.82
C ALA A 22 19.22 -19.41 -11.98
N LEU A 23 18.07 -19.23 -11.33
CA LEU A 23 17.36 -20.27 -10.57
C LEU A 23 16.48 -21.17 -11.47
N GLY A 24 16.66 -21.14 -12.79
CA GLY A 24 15.98 -22.02 -13.76
C GLY A 24 14.55 -21.63 -14.11
N SER A 25 14.03 -20.50 -13.60
CA SER A 25 12.68 -20.03 -13.94
C SER A 25 12.69 -19.12 -15.17
N THR A 26 11.79 -19.37 -16.13
CA THR A 26 11.62 -18.51 -17.32
C THR A 26 10.36 -17.67 -17.19
N LYS A 27 10.47 -16.36 -17.44
CA LYS A 27 9.32 -15.43 -17.47
C LYS A 27 9.28 -14.67 -18.79
N SER A 28 8.10 -14.19 -19.17
CA SER A 28 7.96 -13.33 -20.35
C SER A 28 8.80 -12.07 -20.21
N CYS A 29 9.47 -11.69 -21.29
CA CYS A 29 10.30 -10.48 -21.31
C CYS A 29 9.42 -9.25 -21.07
N PRO A 30 9.72 -8.41 -20.05
CA PRO A 30 8.91 -7.24 -19.71
C PRO A 30 9.03 -6.10 -20.73
N ALA A 31 10.05 -6.12 -21.59
CA ALA A 31 10.27 -5.08 -22.59
C ALA A 31 9.46 -5.30 -23.88
N CYS A 32 9.23 -6.56 -24.26
CA CYS A 32 8.44 -6.92 -25.44
C CYS A 32 7.17 -7.70 -25.09
N HIS A 33 6.88 -7.90 -23.81
CA HIS A 33 5.75 -8.69 -23.30
C HIS A 33 5.61 -10.10 -23.90
N GLY A 34 6.72 -10.72 -24.32
CA GLY A 34 6.70 -12.05 -24.96
C GLY A 34 6.79 -12.06 -26.49
N SER A 35 6.73 -10.91 -27.16
CA SER A 35 6.71 -10.87 -28.64
C SER A 35 8.08 -11.10 -29.29
N GLY A 36 9.19 -11.01 -28.56
CA GLY A 36 10.55 -11.12 -29.09
C GLY A 36 11.00 -9.93 -29.95
N ARG A 37 10.08 -9.09 -30.41
CA ARG A 37 10.33 -7.90 -31.21
C ARG A 37 10.34 -6.65 -30.33
N ARG A 38 11.06 -5.61 -30.75
CA ARG A 38 11.03 -4.30 -30.10
C ARG A 38 9.59 -3.79 -30.17
N SER A 39 8.96 -3.57 -29.02
CA SER A 39 7.63 -2.98 -28.98
C SER A 39 7.73 -1.54 -29.49
N GLU A 40 7.12 -1.27 -30.66
CA GLU A 40 6.89 0.08 -31.17
C GLU A 40 5.75 0.79 -30.43
N ASP A 41 5.07 0.08 -29.52
CA ASP A 41 4.03 0.63 -28.65
C ASP A 41 4.64 1.55 -27.59
N SER A 42 4.93 2.78 -28.00
CA SER A 42 5.10 3.94 -27.13
C SER A 42 3.75 4.56 -26.74
N GLY A 43 2.65 3.81 -26.86
CA GLY A 43 1.33 4.25 -26.44
C GLY A 43 1.33 4.63 -24.96
N MET A 44 0.61 5.70 -24.62
CA MET A 44 0.44 6.15 -23.24
C MET A 44 -0.15 4.98 -22.43
N ARG A 45 0.70 4.32 -21.66
CA ARG A 45 0.28 3.29 -20.71
C ARG A 45 -0.63 3.98 -19.72
N ASP A 46 -1.88 3.57 -19.66
CA ASP A 46 -2.84 4.11 -18.70
C ASP A 46 -2.42 3.67 -17.29
N VAL A 47 -1.48 4.43 -16.70
CA VAL A 47 -0.95 4.22 -15.34
C VAL A 47 -2.01 4.57 -14.28
N THR A 48 -3.17 5.10 -14.69
CA THR A 48 -4.28 5.41 -13.79
C THR A 48 -5.17 4.21 -13.50
N LYS A 49 -5.04 3.11 -14.26
CA LYS A 49 -5.72 1.85 -13.96
C LYS A 49 -5.06 1.12 -12.80
N THR A 50 -5.66 1.22 -11.62
CA THR A 50 -5.41 0.29 -10.53
C THR A 50 -5.72 -1.14 -10.97
N LYS A 51 -4.74 -2.04 -10.77
CA LYS A 51 -4.85 -3.48 -11.02
C LYS A 51 -6.17 -4.03 -10.44
N PRO A 52 -6.87 -4.96 -11.11
CA PRO A 52 -8.14 -5.52 -10.61
C PRO A 52 -8.05 -6.11 -9.21
N SER A 53 -6.85 -6.55 -8.77
CA SER A 53 -6.59 -6.99 -7.39
C SER A 53 -6.75 -5.88 -6.34
N HIS A 54 -6.61 -4.60 -6.70
CA HIS A 54 -6.91 -3.47 -5.82
C HIS A 54 -8.42 -3.17 -5.78
N PHE A 55 -9.16 -3.58 -6.80
CA PHE A 55 -10.62 -3.47 -6.87
C PHE A 55 -11.35 -4.77 -6.53
N ALA A 56 -10.63 -5.84 -6.20
CA ALA A 56 -11.21 -7.10 -5.74
C ALA A 56 -11.86 -6.85 -4.38
N LYS A 57 -13.09 -6.35 -4.43
CA LYS A 57 -14.05 -6.44 -3.36
C LYS A 57 -14.13 -7.93 -3.00
N PRO A 58 -13.93 -8.32 -1.73
CA PRO A 58 -14.13 -9.70 -1.33
C PRO A 58 -15.52 -10.14 -1.79
N ALA A 59 -15.58 -11.32 -2.41
CA ALA A 59 -16.74 -11.85 -3.09
C ALA A 59 -18.01 -11.70 -2.23
N ALA A 60 -19.08 -11.22 -2.86
CA ALA A 60 -20.41 -11.15 -2.29
C ALA A 60 -20.90 -12.56 -1.93
N SER A 61 -20.66 -12.98 -0.69
CA SER A 61 -21.39 -14.06 -0.04
C SER A 61 -22.43 -13.43 0.88
N GLY A 62 -23.52 -12.88 0.32
CA GLY A 62 -24.84 -12.71 0.97
C GLY A 62 -24.96 -12.01 2.34
N ALA A 63 -23.88 -11.57 2.97
CA ALA A 63 -23.87 -10.80 4.19
C ALA A 63 -23.40 -9.40 3.80
N LYS A 64 -24.21 -8.40 4.12
CA LYS A 64 -23.77 -7.00 4.17
C LYS A 64 -22.34 -6.99 4.72
N PRO A 65 -21.33 -6.42 4.04
CA PRO A 65 -20.07 -6.16 4.70
C PRO A 65 -20.45 -5.32 5.91
N ALA A 66 -20.37 -5.90 7.11
CA ALA A 66 -20.40 -5.11 8.32
C ALA A 66 -19.27 -4.11 8.10
N GLU A 67 -19.66 -2.87 7.82
CA GLU A 67 -18.87 -1.67 7.86
C GLU A 67 -17.68 -1.95 8.75
N ASN A 68 -16.52 -2.22 8.12
CA ASN A 68 -15.34 -2.76 8.79
C ASN A 68 -15.23 -2.02 10.11
N ALA A 69 -15.54 -2.72 11.20
CA ALA A 69 -15.62 -2.11 12.51
C ALA A 69 -14.22 -1.57 12.77
N ARG A 70 -14.01 -0.28 12.45
CA ARG A 70 -12.79 0.42 12.80
C ARG A 70 -12.66 0.12 14.28
N PRO A 71 -11.59 -0.56 14.71
CA PRO A 71 -11.49 -0.96 16.09
C PRO A 71 -11.70 0.30 16.93
N THR A 72 -12.77 0.33 17.72
CA THR A 72 -13.19 1.52 18.48
C THR A 72 -12.17 1.88 19.56
N ALA A 73 -11.26 0.94 19.82
CA ALA A 73 -10.17 1.06 20.75
C ALA A 73 -8.88 0.50 20.15
N PRO A 74 -7.73 1.07 20.53
CA PRO A 74 -6.42 0.50 20.21
C PRO A 74 -6.33 -0.94 20.72
N ARG A 75 -5.71 -1.81 19.92
CA ARG A 75 -5.59 -3.25 20.21
C ARG A 75 -4.30 -3.58 20.96
N THR A 76 -3.29 -2.72 20.93
CA THR A 76 -2.03 -2.97 21.62
C THR A 76 -2.06 -2.41 23.05
N VAL A 77 -1.30 -3.04 23.95
CA VAL A 77 -1.19 -2.58 25.35
C VAL A 77 -0.65 -1.14 25.42
N GLU A 78 0.32 -0.82 24.56
CA GLU A 78 0.93 0.51 24.48
C GLU A 78 -0.06 1.57 23.97
N GLY A 79 -0.85 1.25 22.93
CA GLY A 79 -1.88 2.16 22.43
C GLY A 79 -3.04 2.33 23.41
N MET A 80 -3.41 1.29 24.17
CA MET A 80 -4.40 1.41 25.25
C MET A 80 -3.94 2.34 26.38
N GLN A 81 -2.67 2.26 26.78
CA GLN A 81 -2.09 3.16 27.79
C GLN A 81 -2.07 4.60 27.29
N LEU A 82 -1.61 4.84 26.06
CA LEU A 82 -1.60 6.17 25.46
C LEU A 82 -3.02 6.73 25.28
N GLY A 83 -3.98 5.90 24.88
CA GLY A 83 -5.37 6.30 24.75
C GLY A 83 -5.99 6.71 26.10
N ARG A 84 -5.60 6.05 27.20
CA ARG A 84 -6.00 6.48 28.55
C ARG A 84 -5.35 7.80 28.94
N GLU A 85 -4.04 7.96 28.73
CA GLU A 85 -3.32 9.22 28.98
C GLU A 85 -3.99 10.41 28.24
N VAL A 86 -4.38 10.20 26.98
CA VAL A 86 -5.09 11.21 26.18
C VAL A 86 -6.48 11.49 26.75
N LYS A 87 -7.25 10.48 27.17
CA LYS A 87 -8.59 10.67 27.74
C LYS A 87 -8.55 11.36 29.11
N GLU A 88 -7.57 11.03 29.94
CA GLU A 88 -7.39 11.57 31.30
C GLU A 88 -6.78 12.98 31.32
N SER A 89 -6.17 13.41 30.21
CA SER A 89 -5.64 14.77 30.09
C SER A 89 -6.75 15.82 30.21
N LYS A 90 -6.61 16.74 31.16
CA LYS A 90 -7.58 17.83 31.40
C LYS A 90 -7.26 19.11 30.62
N THR A 91 -6.07 19.19 30.03
CA THR A 91 -5.53 20.39 29.37
C THR A 91 -6.01 20.54 27.93
N ILE A 92 -6.46 19.46 27.28
CA ILE A 92 -6.89 19.48 25.87
C ILE A 92 -8.41 19.34 25.73
N SER A 93 -8.96 19.97 24.68
CA SER A 93 -10.38 19.87 24.34
C SER A 93 -10.78 18.44 23.96
N ASP A 94 -12.04 18.08 24.18
CA ASP A 94 -12.55 16.74 23.85
C ASP A 94 -12.49 16.42 22.35
N ALA A 95 -12.59 17.43 21.49
CA ALA A 95 -12.37 17.28 20.05
C ALA A 95 -10.92 16.83 19.74
N THR A 96 -9.94 17.41 20.44
CA THR A 96 -8.52 17.03 20.31
C THR A 96 -8.28 15.62 20.85
N LYS A 97 -8.92 15.24 21.97
CA LYS A 97 -8.82 13.88 22.54
C LYS A 97 -9.32 12.83 21.55
N ASN A 98 -10.45 13.08 20.90
CA ASN A 98 -11.02 12.18 19.91
C ASN A 98 -10.10 12.05 18.69
N ARG A 99 -9.54 13.17 18.20
CA ARG A 99 -8.58 13.17 17.10
C ARG A 99 -7.31 12.36 17.43
N LEU A 100 -6.73 12.58 18.61
CA LEU A 100 -5.53 11.87 19.06
C LEU A 100 -5.80 10.38 19.26
N THR A 101 -6.96 10.01 19.77
CA THR A 101 -7.37 8.60 19.93
C THR A 101 -7.49 7.90 18.57
N LEU A 102 -8.07 8.57 17.58
CA LEU A 102 -8.14 8.06 16.21
C LEU A 102 -6.75 7.94 15.58
N GLU A 103 -5.87 8.92 15.80
CA GLU A 103 -4.49 8.86 15.31
C GLU A 103 -3.72 7.66 15.90
N ILE A 104 -3.95 7.34 17.19
CA ILE A 104 -3.37 6.13 17.82
C ILE A 104 -3.88 4.86 17.12
N ILE A 105 -5.19 4.77 16.87
CA ILE A 105 -5.80 3.60 16.21
C ILE A 105 -5.28 3.46 14.77
N ASP A 106 -5.25 4.54 13.99
CA ASP A 106 -4.78 4.51 12.59
C ASP A 106 -3.29 4.17 12.50
N TYR A 107 -2.47 4.65 13.46
CA TYR A 107 -1.06 4.30 13.53
C TYR A 107 -0.86 2.81 13.84
N GLU A 108 -1.64 2.25 14.77
CA GLU A 108 -1.61 0.80 15.05
C GLU A 108 -2.04 -0.04 13.86
N ILE A 109 -3.08 0.36 13.12
CA ILE A 109 -3.55 -0.39 11.95
C ILE A 109 -2.47 -0.44 10.86
N SER A 110 -1.72 0.66 10.67
CA SER A 110 -0.70 0.77 9.63
C SER A 110 0.65 0.13 10.01
N HIS A 111 1.05 0.20 11.29
CA HIS A 111 2.39 -0.23 11.74
C HIS A 111 2.37 -1.48 12.64
N GLY A 112 1.20 -1.92 13.10
CA GLY A 112 1.01 -3.07 13.99
C GLY A 112 1.38 -2.83 15.46
N HIS A 113 2.11 -1.75 15.79
CA HIS A 113 2.52 -1.39 17.15
C HIS A 113 2.76 0.13 17.31
N CYS A 114 2.62 0.64 18.53
CA CYS A 114 2.90 2.04 18.84
C CYS A 114 4.39 2.25 19.14
N THR A 115 5.14 2.81 18.19
CA THR A 115 6.58 3.07 18.39
C THR A 115 6.84 4.12 19.47
N LYS A 116 8.01 4.05 20.12
CA LYS A 116 8.45 5.02 21.15
C LYS A 116 8.45 6.47 20.64
N THR A 117 8.73 6.69 19.36
CA THR A 117 8.70 8.00 18.71
C THR A 117 7.27 8.52 18.56
N PHE A 118 6.33 7.64 18.21
CA PHE A 118 4.91 7.97 18.16
C PHE A 118 4.36 8.31 19.56
N SER A 119 4.68 7.53 20.59
CA SER A 119 4.30 7.85 21.97
C SER A 119 4.82 9.22 22.42
N LYS A 120 6.08 9.55 22.07
CA LYS A 120 6.66 10.87 22.33
C LYS A 120 5.91 11.98 21.58
N LYS A 121 5.52 11.76 20.33
CA LYS A 121 4.74 12.72 19.53
C LYS A 121 3.41 13.04 20.19
N ILE A 122 2.66 12.02 20.61
CA ILE A 122 1.35 12.18 21.28
C ILE A 122 1.54 12.94 22.60
N ARG A 123 2.48 12.53 23.44
CA ARG A 123 2.77 13.22 24.71
C ARG A 123 3.23 14.67 24.53
N LYS A 124 3.94 14.99 23.44
CA LYS A 124 4.31 16.37 23.11
C LYS A 124 3.08 17.21 22.79
N GLN A 125 2.10 16.66 22.05
CA GLN A 125 0.85 17.35 21.75
C GLN A 125 0.02 17.64 23.01
N LEU A 126 0.08 16.74 24.01
CA LEU A 126 -0.58 16.98 25.31
C LEU A 126 0.02 18.16 26.11
N ARG A 127 1.30 18.49 25.89
CA ARG A 127 2.03 19.57 26.60
C ARG A 127 2.10 20.89 25.83
N LEU A 128 2.04 20.85 24.50
CA LEU A 128 2.11 22.06 23.66
C LEU A 128 0.81 22.88 23.64
N THR A 129 -0.24 22.38 24.30
CA THR A 129 -1.56 23.03 24.34
C THR A 129 -1.83 23.71 25.68
N GLU A 130 -0.77 23.94 26.48
CA GLU A 130 -0.76 24.79 27.68
C GLU A 130 -0.48 26.26 27.31
#